data_AF-A0A1J3CNK7-F1
#
_entry.id   AF-A0A1J3CNK7-F1
#
_cell.length_a   1.000
_cell.length_b   1.000
_cell.length_c   1.000
_cell.angle_alpha   90.00
_cell.angle_beta   90.00
_cell.angle_gamma   90.00
#
_symmetry.space_group_name_H-M   'P 1'
#
loop_
_entity.id
_entity.type
_entity.pdbx_description
1 polymer ?
#
loop_
_entity_poly.entity_id
_entity_poly.type
_entity_poly.pdbx_seq_one_letter_code
_entity_poly.pdbx_strand_id
1 'polypeptide(L)'
;MVNIRVQKGPESPRTEVGEIDTRAPFQSVKAAVSLFGEVAVSRQRGTPRRSRLSSESVCDKETQLMLVHKEFTKIKQKLDNAETTRSRALSDLSKAKKTMEDLSNKLETVNKSKQSAIDTKETVQQREEQLEHDKSHGSPPHHHELDDAREKYLSTTVELDAAKQ
;
A
#
# COMPACT_ATOMS: atom_id res chain seq x y z
N MET A 1 79.19 95.24 9.37
CA MET A 1 77.88 94.61 9.05
C MET A 1 77.81 94.39 7.55
N VAL A 2 78.13 93.19 7.09
CA VAL A 2 77.88 92.71 5.71
C VAL A 2 77.55 91.22 5.86
N ASN A 3 76.32 90.84 5.52
CA ASN A 3 75.81 89.49 5.70
C ASN A 3 76.31 88.58 4.56
N ILE A 4 77.05 87.53 4.90
CA ILE A 4 77.48 86.49 3.96
C ILE A 4 76.46 85.35 4.03
N ARG A 5 75.71 85.16 2.94
CA ARG A 5 74.77 84.07 2.73
C ARG A 5 75.55 82.81 2.32
N VAL A 6 75.70 81.87 3.26
CA VAL A 6 76.23 80.52 2.98
C VAL A 6 75.13 79.69 2.32
N GLN A 7 75.37 79.22 1.10
CA GLN A 7 74.54 78.22 0.44
C GLN A 7 74.96 76.83 0.92
N LYS A 8 74.01 76.07 1.48
CA LYS A 8 74.13 74.65 1.82
C LYS A 8 73.29 73.85 0.83
N GLY A 9 73.93 73.03 0.01
CA GLY A 9 73.36 71.75 -0.42
C GLY A 9 74.14 70.62 0.26
N PRO A 10 73.80 69.34 0.10
CA PRO A 10 72.62 68.71 -0.53
C PRO A 10 71.85 67.84 0.49
N GLU A 11 70.59 67.48 0.23
CA GLU A 11 69.99 66.28 0.84
C GLU A 11 68.79 65.84 -0.01
N SER A 12 68.90 64.65 -0.59
CA SER A 12 67.82 63.96 -1.29
C SER A 12 66.96 63.22 -0.27
N PRO A 13 65.64 63.44 -0.21
CA PRO A 13 64.75 62.61 0.58
C PRO A 13 63.92 61.69 -0.32
N ARG A 14 64.14 60.40 -0.05
CA ARG A 14 63.36 59.20 -0.35
C ARG A 14 61.90 59.39 -0.81
N THR A 15 61.56 58.58 -1.82
CA THR A 15 60.23 58.10 -2.20
C THR A 15 59.19 58.18 -1.09
N GLU A 16 58.25 59.12 -1.22
CA GLU A 16 56.99 59.15 -0.45
C GLU A 16 56.12 57.97 -0.90
N VAL A 17 56.28 56.83 -0.23
CA VAL A 17 55.30 55.76 -0.27
C VAL A 17 54.29 56.10 0.81
N GLY A 18 53.07 56.47 0.43
CA GLY A 18 52.02 56.91 1.35
C GLY A 18 51.91 56.00 2.56
N GLU A 19 52.09 56.56 3.75
CA GLU A 19 51.97 55.85 5.01
C GLU A 19 50.56 55.28 5.13
N ILE A 20 50.43 53.95 5.02
CA ILE A 20 49.15 53.29 5.17
C ILE A 20 48.89 53.15 6.67
N ASP A 21 47.72 53.61 7.14
CA ASP A 21 47.32 53.44 8.53
C ASP A 21 47.16 51.94 8.84
N THR A 22 48.15 51.36 9.54
CA THR A 22 48.16 49.97 9.97
C THR A 22 47.57 49.77 11.36
N ARG A 23 46.88 50.77 11.91
CA ARG A 23 46.22 50.63 13.23
C ARG A 23 45.15 49.56 13.15
N ALA A 24 45.06 48.75 14.20
CA ALA A 24 44.04 47.72 14.29
C ALA A 24 42.64 48.37 14.21
N PRO A 25 41.69 47.79 13.45
CA PRO A 25 40.34 48.36 13.29
C PRO A 25 39.57 48.51 14.61
N PHE A 26 39.96 47.72 15.62
CA PHE A 26 39.45 47.77 16.97
C PHE A 26 40.59 47.52 17.96
N GLN A 27 40.51 48.15 19.13
CA GLN A 27 41.56 48.08 20.15
C GLN A 27 41.57 46.75 20.93
N SER A 28 40.47 46.00 20.93
CA SER A 28 40.39 44.67 21.55
C SER A 28 39.20 43.86 21.02
N VAL A 29 39.26 42.54 21.17
CA VAL A 29 38.12 41.64 20.87
C VAL A 29 36.89 42.03 21.67
N LYS A 30 37.06 42.45 22.93
CA LYS A 30 35.97 42.96 23.76
C LYS A 30 35.30 44.21 23.14
N ALA A 31 36.09 45.13 22.60
CA ALA A 31 35.58 46.31 21.90
C ALA A 31 34.83 45.92 20.60
N ALA A 32 35.34 44.96 19.85
CA ALA A 32 34.67 44.44 18.67
C ALA A 32 33.32 43.79 19.01
N VAL A 33 33.27 42.99 20.07
CA VAL A 33 32.05 42.31 20.53
C VAL A 33 31.04 43.30 21.12
N SER A 34 31.49 44.34 21.84
CA SER A 34 30.60 45.42 22.31
C SER A 34 29.90 46.16 21.18
N LEU A 35 30.55 46.34 20.02
CA LEU A 35 29.93 46.99 18.86
C LEU A 35 28.65 46.28 18.37
N PHE A 36 28.56 44.97 18.61
CA PHE A 36 27.40 44.13 18.28
C PHE A 36 26.53 43.80 19.50
N GLY A 37 27.08 43.87 20.72
CA GLY A 37 26.37 43.58 21.97
C GLY A 37 25.64 44.78 22.58
N GLU A 38 26.05 46.01 22.27
CA GLU A 38 25.49 47.25 22.82
C GLU A 38 24.35 47.78 21.93
N VAL A 39 23.30 46.97 21.73
CA VAL A 39 22.02 47.39 21.13
C VAL A 39 20.92 47.54 22.20
N ALA A 40 21.27 47.51 23.48
CA ALA A 40 20.35 47.81 24.56
C ALA A 40 20.93 48.89 25.48
N VAL A 41 20.21 50.00 25.57
CA VAL A 41 20.31 51.05 26.61
C VAL A 41 21.32 52.19 26.40
N SER A 42 21.13 53.01 25.35
CA SER A 42 21.40 54.46 25.46
C SER A 42 20.09 55.24 25.37
N ARG A 43 19.55 55.61 26.54
CA ARG A 43 18.47 56.58 26.66
C ARG A 43 19.06 57.95 26.30
N GLN A 44 18.54 58.59 25.25
CA GLN A 44 18.47 60.05 25.00
C GLN A 44 19.01 60.53 23.62
N ARG A 45 18.06 61.10 22.84
CA ARG A 45 18.16 61.97 21.64
C ARG A 45 18.59 61.37 20.29
N GLY A 46 17.55 61.07 19.48
CA GLY A 46 17.29 61.82 18.26
C GLY A 46 18.17 61.57 17.03
N THR A 47 17.99 60.43 16.36
CA THR A 47 18.10 60.33 14.89
C THR A 47 17.05 59.32 14.39
N PRO A 48 16.21 59.63 13.39
CA PRO A 48 15.35 58.62 12.79
C PRO A 48 16.27 57.72 11.97
N ARG A 49 16.66 56.57 12.52
CA ARG A 49 17.30 55.53 11.73
C ARG A 49 16.30 55.08 10.66
N ARG A 50 16.44 55.67 9.47
CA ARG A 50 15.80 55.27 8.23
C ARG A 50 15.82 53.74 8.12
N SER A 51 14.62 53.17 8.01
CA SER A 51 14.26 51.87 7.43
C SER A 51 15.44 50.95 7.06
N ARG A 52 16.04 50.27 8.04
CA ARG A 52 16.81 49.04 7.76
C ARG A 52 15.95 47.76 7.85
N LEU A 53 14.67 47.90 8.19
CA LEU A 53 13.76 46.76 8.43
C LEU A 53 13.16 46.15 7.16
N SER A 54 13.44 46.68 5.96
CA SER A 54 12.81 46.20 4.72
C SER A 54 13.59 45.11 3.98
N SER A 55 14.92 45.08 4.07
CA SER A 55 15.72 44.11 3.30
C SER A 55 15.95 42.81 4.07
N GLU A 56 16.24 42.92 5.37
CA GLU A 56 16.43 41.78 6.26
C GLU A 56 15.11 40.99 6.43
N SER A 57 13.99 41.70 6.63
CA SER A 57 12.67 41.06 6.70
C SER A 57 12.20 40.42 5.39
N VAL A 58 12.69 40.86 4.23
CA VAL A 58 12.39 40.21 2.94
C VAL A 58 13.21 38.92 2.79
N CYS A 59 14.49 38.94 3.18
CA CYS A 59 15.35 37.75 3.17
C CYS A 59 14.84 36.67 4.15
N ASP A 60 14.38 37.08 5.34
CA ASP A 60 13.78 36.17 6.33
C ASP A 60 12.48 35.54 5.82
N LYS A 61 11.61 36.34 5.19
CA LYS A 61 10.35 35.86 4.58
C LYS A 61 10.62 34.90 3.41
N GLU A 62 11.59 35.21 2.56
CA GLU A 62 11.98 34.34 1.45
C GLU A 62 12.53 33.00 1.95
N THR A 63 13.35 33.03 2.99
CA THR A 63 13.86 31.82 3.65
C THR A 63 12.72 30.99 4.24
N GLN A 64 11.78 31.62 4.93
CA GLN A 64 10.59 30.96 5.47
C GLN A 64 9.74 30.34 4.35
N LEU A 65 9.53 31.06 3.25
CA LEU A 65 8.79 30.56 2.08
C LEU A 65 9.48 29.33 1.48
N MET A 66 10.80 29.35 1.35
CA MET A 66 11.55 28.20 0.86
C MET A 66 11.42 26.98 1.79
N LEU A 67 11.45 27.17 3.12
CA LEU A 67 11.25 26.09 4.09
C LEU A 67 9.85 25.49 3.98
N VAL A 68 8.81 26.34 3.93
CA VAL A 68 7.42 25.91 3.76
C VAL A 68 7.25 25.16 2.44
N HIS A 69 7.84 25.64 1.34
CA HIS A 69 7.77 24.95 0.06
C HIS A 69 8.43 23.56 0.09
N LYS A 70 9.56 23.42 0.78
CA LYS A 70 10.22 22.13 1.00
C LYS A 70 9.34 21.17 1.80
N GLU A 71 8.70 21.64 2.87
CA GLU A 71 7.78 20.84 3.67
C GLU A 71 6.54 20.44 2.89
N PHE A 72 5.95 21.37 2.14
CA PHE A 72 4.83 21.12 1.24
C PHE A 72 5.16 20.01 0.24
N THR A 73 6.34 20.08 -0.39
CA THR A 73 6.78 19.06 -1.36
C THR A 73 6.89 17.68 -0.70
N LYS A 74 7.43 17.61 0.52
CA LYS A 74 7.50 16.34 1.28
C LYS A 74 6.12 15.79 1.61
N ILE A 75 5.18 16.63 2.02
CA ILE A 75 3.81 16.22 2.32
C ILE A 75 3.11 15.73 1.06
N LYS A 76 3.27 16.45 -0.07
CA LYS A 76 2.72 16.05 -1.37
C LYS A 76 3.22 14.65 -1.78
N GLN A 77 4.53 14.40 -1.69
CA GLN A 77 5.09 13.09 -2.01
C GLN A 77 4.54 11.98 -1.11
N LYS A 78 4.35 12.24 0.19
CA LYS A 78 3.72 11.27 1.10
C LYS A 78 2.26 11.01 0.73
N LEU A 79 1.53 12.03 0.31
CA LEU A 79 0.15 11.92 -0.13
C LEU A 79 0.05 11.04 -1.39
N ASP A 80 0.88 11.30 -2.40
CA ASP A 80 0.93 10.51 -3.64
C ASP A 80 1.23 9.03 -3.35
N ASN A 81 2.18 8.76 -2.45
CA ASN A 81 2.52 7.39 -2.02
C ASN A 81 1.36 6.71 -1.27
N ALA A 82 0.65 7.45 -0.42
CA ALA A 82 -0.51 6.94 0.29
C ALA A 82 -1.67 6.65 -0.66
N GLU A 83 -1.91 7.52 -1.65
CA GLU A 83 -2.95 7.37 -2.66
C GLU A 83 -2.71 6.16 -3.57
N THR A 84 -1.46 5.94 -4.01
CA THR A 84 -1.10 4.74 -4.79
C THR A 84 -1.29 3.46 -3.98
N THR A 85 -0.93 3.47 -2.70
CA THR A 85 -1.13 2.33 -1.79
C THR A 85 -2.62 2.06 -1.57
N ARG A 86 -3.41 3.10 -1.35
CA ARG A 86 -4.87 3.01 -1.23
C ARG A 86 -5.50 2.43 -2.50
N SER A 87 -5.09 2.89 -3.66
CA SER A 87 -5.59 2.41 -4.96
C SER A 87 -5.31 0.92 -5.16
N ARG A 88 -4.10 0.45 -4.81
CA ARG A 88 -3.78 -0.98 -4.84
C ARG A 88 -4.64 -1.78 -3.87
N ALA A 89 -4.75 -1.33 -2.61
CA ALA A 89 -5.57 -2.01 -1.60
C ALA A 89 -7.05 -2.12 -2.02
N LEU A 90 -7.61 -1.09 -2.65
CA LEU A 90 -8.98 -1.14 -3.17
C LEU A 90 -9.13 -2.13 -4.33
N SER A 91 -8.14 -2.20 -5.23
CA SER A 91 -8.13 -3.19 -6.31
C SER A 91 -8.08 -4.62 -5.76
N ASP A 92 -7.20 -4.87 -4.79
CA ASP A 92 -7.03 -6.19 -4.19
C ASP A 92 -8.26 -6.60 -3.36
N LEU A 93 -8.88 -5.65 -2.64
CA LEU A 93 -10.16 -5.87 -1.97
C LEU A 93 -11.27 -6.26 -2.96
N SER A 94 -11.34 -5.58 -4.11
CA SER A 94 -12.32 -5.91 -5.15
C SER A 94 -12.12 -7.32 -5.70
N LYS A 95 -10.86 -7.72 -5.98
CA LYS A 95 -10.53 -9.08 -6.41
C LYS A 95 -10.90 -10.11 -5.33
N ALA A 96 -10.54 -9.86 -4.07
CA ALA A 96 -10.83 -10.74 -2.96
C ALA A 96 -12.35 -10.95 -2.78
N LYS A 97 -13.15 -9.88 -2.91
CA LYS A 97 -14.62 -9.98 -2.88
C LYS A 97 -15.16 -10.87 -3.99
N LYS A 98 -14.68 -10.69 -5.23
CA LYS A 98 -15.08 -11.56 -6.36
C LYS A 98 -14.72 -13.02 -6.09
N THR A 99 -13.50 -13.30 -5.63
CA THR A 99 -13.08 -14.67 -5.32
C THR A 99 -13.91 -15.29 -4.19
N MET A 100 -14.30 -14.49 -3.20
CA MET A 100 -15.15 -14.95 -2.10
C MET A 100 -16.55 -15.34 -2.61
N GLU A 101 -17.15 -14.50 -3.46
CA GLU A 101 -18.44 -14.77 -4.09
C GLU A 101 -18.39 -16.03 -4.96
N ASP A 102 -17.37 -16.17 -5.81
CA ASP A 102 -17.16 -17.36 -6.64
C ASP A 102 -17.02 -18.65 -5.81
N LEU A 103 -16.24 -18.60 -4.73
CA LEU A 103 -16.06 -19.74 -3.83
C LEU A 103 -17.35 -20.08 -3.07
N SER A 104 -18.10 -19.06 -2.64
CA SER A 104 -19.40 -19.24 -1.98
C SER A 104 -20.39 -19.94 -2.92
N ASN A 105 -20.48 -19.49 -4.17
CA ASN A 105 -21.35 -20.09 -5.18
C ASN A 105 -20.96 -21.55 -5.49
N LYS A 106 -19.66 -21.83 -5.59
CA LYS A 106 -19.14 -23.21 -5.75
C LYS A 106 -19.51 -24.08 -4.55
N LEU A 107 -19.35 -23.57 -3.33
CA LEU A 107 -19.68 -24.30 -2.11
C LEU A 107 -21.18 -24.63 -2.04
N GLU A 108 -22.04 -23.67 -2.39
CA GLU A 108 -23.48 -23.88 -2.45
C GLU A 108 -23.85 -24.97 -3.47
N THR A 109 -23.21 -24.95 -4.65
CA THR A 109 -23.42 -25.96 -5.70
C THR A 109 -23.00 -27.36 -5.23
N VAL A 110 -21.84 -27.46 -4.57
CA VAL A 110 -21.35 -28.73 -3.99
C VAL A 110 -22.28 -29.23 -2.89
N ASN A 111 -22.78 -28.35 -2.03
CA ASN A 111 -23.73 -28.74 -0.97
C ASN A 111 -25.05 -29.23 -1.54
N LYS A 112 -25.60 -28.57 -2.57
CA LYS A 112 -26.80 -29.02 -3.29
C LYS A 112 -26.58 -30.39 -3.92
N SER A 113 -25.46 -30.56 -4.62
CA SER A 113 -25.09 -31.85 -5.24
C SER A 113 -24.92 -32.96 -4.20
N LYS A 114 -24.30 -32.68 -3.06
CA LYS A 114 -24.17 -33.62 -1.93
C LYS A 114 -25.55 -34.03 -1.42
N GLN A 115 -26.48 -33.10 -1.24
CA GLN A 115 -27.83 -33.42 -0.77
C GLN A 115 -28.54 -34.34 -1.76
N SER A 116 -28.50 -34.02 -3.06
CA SER A 116 -29.08 -34.91 -4.09
C SER A 116 -28.44 -36.30 -4.12
N ALA A 117 -27.13 -36.40 -3.87
CA ALA A 117 -26.45 -37.69 -3.77
C ALA A 117 -26.89 -38.50 -2.53
N ILE A 118 -27.20 -37.84 -1.42
CA ILE A 118 -27.77 -38.48 -0.22
C ILE A 118 -29.19 -38.96 -0.52
N ASP A 119 -30.05 -38.10 -1.07
CA ASP A 119 -31.43 -38.45 -1.38
C ASP A 119 -31.49 -39.63 -2.37
N THR A 120 -30.65 -39.62 -3.40
CA THR A 120 -30.54 -40.74 -4.35
C THR A 120 -30.05 -42.02 -3.68
N LYS A 121 -29.03 -41.95 -2.81
CA LYS A 121 -28.58 -43.10 -2.02
C LYS A 121 -29.72 -43.68 -1.17
N GLU A 122 -30.47 -42.85 -0.47
CA GLU A 122 -31.60 -43.29 0.36
C GLU A 122 -32.70 -43.95 -0.47
N THR A 123 -33.06 -43.38 -1.62
CA THR A 123 -34.05 -44.02 -2.52
C THR A 123 -33.59 -45.35 -3.10
N VAL A 124 -32.30 -45.50 -3.40
CA VAL A 124 -31.73 -46.77 -3.87
C VAL A 124 -31.76 -47.80 -2.74
N GLN A 125 -31.39 -47.41 -1.52
CA GLN A 125 -31.43 -48.29 -0.35
C GLN A 125 -32.85 -48.78 -0.05
N GLN A 126 -33.85 -47.89 -0.10
CA GLN A 126 -35.26 -48.28 0.08
C GLN A 126 -35.73 -49.28 -0.99
N ARG A 127 -35.31 -49.11 -2.25
CA ARG A 127 -35.63 -50.08 -3.31
C ARG A 127 -34.93 -51.41 -3.13
N GLU A 128 -33.67 -51.40 -2.66
CA GLU A 128 -32.94 -52.62 -2.33
C GLU A 128 -33.65 -53.42 -1.23
N GLU A 129 -34.06 -52.74 -0.16
CA GLU A 129 -34.84 -53.35 0.93
C GLU A 129 -36.17 -53.95 0.44
N GLN A 130 -36.89 -53.26 -0.44
CA GLN A 130 -38.12 -53.79 -1.07
C GLN A 130 -37.84 -55.04 -1.91
N LEU A 131 -36.78 -55.03 -2.71
CA LEU A 131 -36.44 -56.16 -3.58
C LEU A 131 -36.01 -57.38 -2.76
N GLU A 132 -35.28 -57.19 -1.66
CA GLU A 132 -34.93 -58.28 -0.74
C GLU A 132 -36.17 -58.84 -0.03
N HIS A 133 -37.11 -57.99 0.37
CA HIS A 133 -38.39 -58.42 0.92
C HIS A 133 -39.19 -59.25 -0.10
N ASP A 134 -39.29 -58.78 -1.35
CA ASP A 134 -39.98 -59.48 -2.44
C ASP A 134 -39.33 -60.84 -2.77
N LYS A 135 -37.99 -60.94 -2.76
CA LYS A 135 -37.28 -62.21 -2.92
C LYS A 135 -37.58 -63.19 -1.78
N SER A 136 -37.65 -62.68 -0.54
CA SER A 136 -37.90 -63.52 0.65
C SER A 136 -39.32 -64.06 0.72
N HIS A 137 -40.29 -63.37 0.11
CA HIS A 137 -41.70 -63.77 0.04
C HIS A 137 -42.02 -64.82 -1.04
N GLY A 138 -41.00 -65.35 -1.70
CA GLY A 138 -41.12 -66.55 -2.52
C GLY A 138 -41.39 -66.25 -3.98
N SER A 139 -40.80 -67.10 -4.82
CA SER A 139 -41.04 -67.22 -6.25
C SER A 139 -42.45 -66.81 -6.68
N PRO A 140 -42.62 -66.03 -7.77
CA PRO A 140 -43.94 -65.70 -8.28
C PRO A 140 -44.76 -66.97 -8.59
N PRO A 141 -46.11 -66.88 -8.57
CA PRO A 141 -47.04 -67.97 -8.94
C PRO A 141 -46.72 -68.65 -10.29
N HIS A 142 -45.98 -67.93 -11.13
CA HIS A 142 -45.54 -68.33 -12.44
C HIS A 142 -44.68 -69.62 -12.47
N HIS A 143 -44.02 -70.00 -11.38
CA HIS A 143 -43.29 -71.28 -11.33
C HIS A 143 -44.23 -72.48 -11.35
N HIS A 144 -45.35 -72.42 -10.62
CA HIS A 144 -46.29 -73.52 -10.55
C HIS A 144 -47.02 -73.72 -11.89
N GLU A 145 -47.41 -72.61 -12.55
CA GLU A 145 -48.02 -72.67 -13.89
C GLU A 145 -47.07 -73.24 -14.96
N LEU A 146 -45.77 -72.95 -14.85
CA LEU A 146 -44.75 -73.52 -15.75
C LEU A 146 -44.52 -75.00 -15.49
N ASP A 147 -44.53 -75.43 -14.23
CA ASP A 147 -44.39 -76.83 -13.86
C ASP A 147 -45.62 -77.64 -14.31
N ASP A 148 -46.83 -77.13 -14.08
CA ASP A 148 -48.08 -77.73 -14.58
C ASP A 148 -48.10 -77.84 -16.11
N ALA A 149 -47.61 -76.81 -16.82
CA ALA A 149 -47.51 -76.83 -18.28
C ALA A 149 -46.50 -77.87 -18.76
N ARG A 150 -45.37 -78.04 -18.05
CA ARG A 150 -44.37 -79.09 -18.35
C ARG A 150 -44.95 -80.48 -18.13
N GLU A 151 -45.66 -80.71 -17.03
CA GLU A 151 -46.28 -82.02 -16.77
C GLU A 151 -47.32 -82.37 -17.83
N LYS A 152 -48.19 -81.42 -18.19
CA LYS A 152 -49.17 -81.62 -19.28
C LYS A 152 -48.49 -81.92 -20.60
N TYR A 153 -47.40 -81.25 -20.93
CA TYR A 153 -46.63 -81.51 -22.15
C TYR A 153 -46.01 -82.90 -22.13
N LEU A 154 -45.40 -83.32 -21.02
CA LEU A 154 -44.84 -84.67 -20.86
C LEU A 154 -45.93 -85.73 -21.00
N SER A 155 -47.07 -85.58 -20.31
CA SER A 155 -48.18 -86.51 -20.39
C SER A 155 -48.70 -86.67 -21.81
N THR A 156 -48.92 -85.54 -22.51
CA THR A 156 -49.39 -85.57 -23.90
C THR A 156 -48.36 -86.18 -24.86
N THR A 157 -47.06 -85.99 -24.63
CA THR A 157 -46.03 -86.66 -25.44
C THR A 157 -46.01 -88.18 -25.22
N VAL A 158 -46.18 -88.65 -24.00
CA VAL A 158 -46.26 -90.09 -23.69
C VAL A 158 -47.52 -90.71 -24.31
N GLU A 159 -48.66 -90.03 -24.21
CA GLU A 159 -49.90 -90.47 -24.86
C GLU A 159 -49.77 -90.54 -26.38
N LEU A 160 -49.15 -89.52 -27.00
CA LEU A 160 -48.87 -89.51 -28.44
C LEU A 160 -47.96 -90.65 -28.87
N ASP A 161 -46.94 -90.99 -28.06
CA ASP A 161 -46.01 -92.07 -28.36
C ASP A 161 -46.68 -93.45 -28.19
N ALA A 162 -47.53 -93.60 -27.18
CA ALA A 162 -48.34 -94.81 -26.97
C ALA A 162 -49.38 -95.01 -28.09
N ALA A 163 -50.00 -93.94 -28.60
CA ALA A 163 -50.96 -94.01 -29.70
C ALA A 163 -50.32 -94.28 -31.07
N LYS A 164 -48.99 -94.15 -31.18
CA LYS A 164 -48.21 -94.44 -32.39
C LYS A 164 -47.75 -95.90 -32.49
N GLN A 165 -47.79 -96.67 -31.39
CA GLN A 165 -47.49 -98.11 -31.36
C GLN A 165 -48.70 -98.94 -31.79
#